data_AF-A0A935UVS2-F1
#
_entry.id   AF-A0A935UVS2-F1
#
_cell.length_a   1.000
_cell.length_b   1.000
_cell.length_c   1.000
_cell.angle_alpha   90.00
_cell.angle_beta   90.00
_cell.angle_gamma   90.00
#
_symmetry.space_group_name_H-M   'P 1'
#
loop_
_entity.id
_entity.type
_entity.pdbx_description
1 polymer ?
#
loop_
_entity_poly.entity_id
_entity_poly.type
_entity_poly.pdbx_seq_one_letter_code
_entity_poly.pdbx_strand_id
1 'polypeptide(L)'
;MDETLADFRESGADLPDEGKRRLEALEGELASITQTFSENVLDAMNQYELLIDDPARLDGLPESARAAALALARAKGLGTPTLPVWRFTLHMPSYLPVMKFSADEPLRRTLWEAMGAVGKGDAPWRGALPRPHPQPPHGPSGRGGVGLHQPPARAGEGRVRRRCRRAGRV
;
A
#
# COMPACT_ATOMS: atom_id res chain seq x y z
N MET A 1 3.00 -33.71 -7.53
CA MET A 1 4.38 -33.70 -8.08
C MET A 1 4.42 -33.10 -9.47
N ASP A 2 3.41 -33.36 -10.30
CA ASP A 2 3.36 -32.80 -11.67
C ASP A 2 3.27 -31.26 -11.71
N GLU A 3 2.52 -30.65 -10.78
CA GLU A 3 2.38 -29.18 -10.67
C GLU A 3 3.73 -28.48 -10.44
N THR A 4 4.53 -28.97 -9.48
CA THR A 4 5.86 -28.42 -9.21
C THR A 4 6.80 -28.54 -10.42
N LEU A 5 6.73 -29.65 -11.17
CA LEU A 5 7.52 -29.81 -12.40
C LEU A 5 7.06 -28.87 -13.52
N ALA A 6 5.75 -28.57 -13.60
CA ALA A 6 5.21 -27.58 -14.51
C ALA A 6 5.73 -26.18 -14.16
N ASP A 7 5.70 -25.78 -12.88
CA ASP A 7 6.20 -24.48 -12.41
C ASP A 7 7.67 -24.24 -12.81
N PHE A 8 8.53 -25.26 -12.69
CA PHE A 8 9.94 -25.16 -13.09
C PHE A 8 10.10 -24.95 -14.59
N ARG A 9 9.32 -25.66 -15.41
CA ARG A 9 9.34 -25.50 -16.86
C ARG A 9 8.82 -24.14 -17.29
N GLU A 10 7.72 -23.68 -16.69
CA GLU A 10 7.15 -22.34 -16.92
C GLU A 10 8.11 -21.23 -16.50
N SER A 11 8.90 -21.46 -15.44
CA SER A 11 10.00 -20.58 -15.02
C SER A 11 11.26 -20.69 -15.91
N GLY A 12 11.20 -21.41 -17.02
CA GLY A 12 12.26 -21.46 -18.02
C GLY A 12 13.40 -22.46 -17.74
N ALA A 13 13.19 -23.49 -16.90
CA ALA A 13 14.23 -24.48 -16.60
C ALA A 13 14.82 -25.18 -17.83
N ASP A 14 14.00 -25.40 -18.87
CA ASP A 14 14.38 -26.09 -20.10
C ASP A 14 14.97 -25.15 -21.17
N LEU A 15 15.05 -23.83 -20.91
CA LEU A 15 15.63 -22.88 -21.86
C LEU A 15 17.15 -23.04 -21.99
N PRO A 16 17.73 -22.77 -23.18
CA PRO A 16 19.17 -22.63 -23.33
C PRO A 16 19.69 -21.41 -22.53
N ASP A 17 20.99 -21.36 -22.24
CA ASP A 17 21.59 -20.34 -21.38
C ASP A 17 21.30 -18.91 -21.82
N GLU A 18 21.27 -18.64 -23.13
CA GLU A 18 20.86 -17.33 -23.68
C GLU A 18 19.41 -16.99 -23.33
N GLY A 19 18.50 -17.96 -23.46
CA GLY A 19 17.09 -17.82 -23.10
C GLY A 19 16.89 -17.57 -21.61
N LYS A 20 17.64 -18.29 -20.75
CA LYS A 20 17.62 -18.08 -19.30
C LYS A 20 18.07 -16.68 -18.90
N ARG A 21 19.16 -16.18 -19.50
CA ARG A 21 19.66 -14.81 -19.26
C ARG A 21 18.66 -13.74 -19.70
N ARG A 22 17.99 -13.94 -20.83
CA ARG A 22 16.95 -13.02 -21.30
C ARG A 22 15.73 -13.04 -20.38
N LEU A 23 15.32 -14.23 -19.93
CA LEU A 23 14.21 -14.38 -18.99
C LEU A 23 14.50 -13.66 -17.67
N GLU A 24 15.68 -13.88 -17.08
CA GLU A 24 16.10 -13.20 -15.85
C GLU A 24 16.10 -11.66 -15.99
N ALA A 25 16.59 -11.15 -17.12
CA ALA A 25 16.55 -9.71 -17.39
C ALA A 25 15.11 -9.16 -17.50
N LEU A 26 14.23 -9.88 -18.20
CA LEU A 26 12.82 -9.49 -18.35
C LEU A 26 12.05 -9.58 -17.02
N GLU A 27 12.30 -10.61 -16.20
CA GLU A 27 11.71 -10.75 -14.87
C GLU A 27 12.13 -9.59 -13.96
N GLY A 28 13.42 -9.20 -14.01
CA GLY A 28 13.93 -8.04 -13.28
C GLY A 28 13.27 -6.73 -13.72
N GLU A 29 13.13 -6.51 -15.02
CA GLU A 29 12.46 -5.33 -15.56
C GLU A 29 10.97 -5.30 -15.18
N LEU A 30 10.27 -6.43 -15.30
CA LEU A 30 8.87 -6.56 -14.93
C LEU A 30 8.65 -6.28 -13.44
N ALA A 31 9.51 -6.81 -12.57
CA ALA A 31 9.44 -6.55 -11.13
C ALA A 31 9.59 -5.06 -10.82
N SER A 32 10.56 -4.38 -11.46
CA SER A 32 10.79 -2.94 -11.28
C SER A 32 9.61 -2.09 -11.75
N ILE A 33 9.03 -2.41 -12.91
CA ILE A 33 7.86 -1.70 -13.46
C ILE A 33 6.63 -1.92 -12.58
N THR A 34 6.39 -3.15 -12.12
CA THR A 34 5.24 -3.48 -11.26
C THR A 34 5.31 -2.76 -9.91
N GLN A 35 6.50 -2.69 -9.32
CA GLN A 35 6.73 -1.91 -8.10
C GLN A 35 6.45 -0.43 -8.33
N THR A 36 7.04 0.15 -9.38
CA THR A 36 6.84 1.56 -9.75
C THR A 36 5.37 1.89 -9.98
N PHE A 37 4.63 1.01 -10.67
CA PHE A 37 3.20 1.18 -10.90
C PHE A 37 2.41 1.18 -9.59
N SER A 38 2.73 0.25 -8.68
CA SER A 38 2.06 0.14 -7.38
C SER A 38 2.25 1.39 -6.51
N GLU A 39 3.47 1.92 -6.46
CA GLU A 39 3.78 3.20 -5.78
C GLU A 39 3.01 4.36 -6.41
N ASN A 40 3.01 4.45 -7.74
CA ASN A 40 2.32 5.51 -8.47
C ASN A 40 0.80 5.53 -8.23
N VAL A 41 0.18 4.36 -8.10
CA VAL A 41 -1.24 4.20 -7.77
C VAL A 41 -1.49 4.66 -6.34
N LEU A 42 -0.69 4.20 -5.38
CA LEU A 42 -0.85 4.56 -3.97
C LEU A 42 -0.70 6.07 -3.75
N ASP A 43 0.30 6.68 -4.39
CA ASP A 43 0.51 8.12 -4.31
C ASP A 43 -0.65 8.91 -4.90
N ALA A 44 -1.18 8.49 -6.05
CA ALA A 44 -2.33 9.13 -6.68
C ALA A 44 -3.58 9.06 -5.79
N MET A 45 -3.80 7.94 -5.10
CA MET A 45 -4.89 7.79 -4.13
C MET A 45 -4.71 8.69 -2.90
N ASN A 46 -3.48 8.83 -2.42
CA ASN A 46 -3.17 9.61 -1.22
C ASN A 46 -3.17 11.13 -1.45
N GLN A 47 -2.83 11.57 -2.66
CA GLN A 47 -2.83 12.99 -3.04
C GLN A 47 -4.22 13.54 -3.27
N TYR A 48 -5.18 12.69 -3.68
CA TYR A 48 -6.53 13.15 -3.95
C TYR A 48 -7.24 13.58 -2.67
N GLU A 49 -7.71 14.82 -2.66
CA GLU A 49 -8.54 15.38 -1.60
C GLU A 49 -9.69 16.18 -2.22
N LEU A 50 -10.91 15.88 -1.81
CA LEU A 50 -12.09 16.68 -2.12
C LEU A 50 -12.61 17.31 -0.83
N LEU A 51 -12.68 18.64 -0.81
CA LEU A 51 -13.18 19.40 0.32
C LEU A 51 -14.59 19.91 0.01
N ILE A 52 -15.49 19.71 0.97
CA ILE A 52 -16.86 20.20 0.92
C ILE A 52 -17.10 21.04 2.16
N ASP A 53 -17.64 22.24 1.99
CA ASP A 53 -18.03 23.18 3.04
C ASP A 53 -19.55 23.34 3.15
N ASP A 54 -20.29 22.97 2.09
CA ASP A 54 -21.75 22.95 2.08
C ASP A 54 -22.33 21.64 2.66
N PRO A 55 -23.00 21.68 3.83
CA PRO A 55 -23.63 20.50 4.41
C PRO A 55 -24.77 19.92 3.55
N ALA A 56 -25.42 20.71 2.69
CA ALA A 56 -26.50 20.23 1.83
C ALA A 56 -26.01 19.18 0.82
N ARG A 57 -24.73 19.24 0.43
CA ARG A 57 -24.09 18.26 -0.46
C ARG A 57 -23.85 16.90 0.17
N LEU A 58 -24.05 16.79 1.48
CA LEU A 58 -23.87 15.55 2.25
C LEU A 58 -25.18 14.81 2.51
N ASP A 59 -26.24 15.20 1.80
CA ASP A 59 -27.53 14.56 1.92
C ASP A 59 -27.48 13.08 1.48
N GLY A 60 -28.26 12.25 2.15
CA GLY A 60 -28.26 10.80 1.98
C GLY A 60 -27.09 10.04 2.63
N LEU A 61 -25.97 10.69 2.94
CA LEU A 61 -24.83 10.02 3.57
C LEU A 61 -25.15 9.52 4.99
N PRO A 62 -24.66 8.34 5.40
CA PRO A 62 -24.74 7.91 6.80
C PRO A 62 -23.98 8.87 7.71
N GLU A 63 -24.46 9.04 8.95
CA GLU A 63 -23.80 9.89 9.94
C GLU A 63 -22.35 9.47 10.20
N SER A 64 -22.07 8.17 10.21
CA SER A 64 -20.71 7.64 10.36
C SER A 64 -19.77 8.11 9.25
N ALA A 65 -20.24 8.18 8.00
CA ALA A 65 -19.44 8.66 6.87
C ALA A 65 -19.19 10.17 6.96
N ARG A 66 -20.21 10.95 7.35
CA ARG A 66 -20.06 12.40 7.58
C ARG A 66 -19.08 12.69 8.73
N ALA A 67 -19.19 11.96 9.83
CA ALA A 67 -18.29 12.09 10.97
C ALA A 67 -16.85 11.73 10.60
N ALA A 68 -16.65 10.65 9.82
CA ALA A 68 -15.33 10.26 9.33
C ALA A 68 -14.71 11.32 8.41
N ALA A 69 -15.48 11.88 7.46
CA ALA A 69 -15.00 12.94 6.56
C ALA A 69 -14.65 14.23 7.33
N LEU A 70 -15.41 14.57 8.37
CA LEU A 70 -15.11 15.69 9.25
C LEU A 70 -13.83 15.44 10.08
N ALA A 71 -13.65 14.22 10.59
CA ALA A 71 -12.44 13.84 11.32
C ALA A 71 -11.20 13.90 10.40
N LEU A 72 -11.32 13.46 9.15
CA LEU A 72 -10.25 13.55 8.15
C LEU A 72 -9.84 14.99 7.82
N ALA A 73 -10.81 15.91 7.79
CA ALA A 73 -10.54 17.34 7.61
C ALA A 73 -9.84 17.94 8.84
N ARG A 74 -10.36 17.65 10.04
CA ARG A 74 -9.76 18.10 11.31
C ARG A 74 -8.32 17.59 11.50
N ALA A 75 -8.04 16.35 11.12
CA ALA A 75 -6.69 15.79 11.17
C ALA A 75 -5.69 16.53 10.27
N LYS A 76 -6.17 17.20 9.21
CA LYS A 76 -5.38 18.06 8.32
C LYS A 76 -5.40 19.54 8.75
N GLY A 77 -6.05 19.88 9.86
CA GLY A 77 -6.23 21.27 10.30
C GLY A 77 -7.18 22.07 9.41
N LEU A 78 -8.07 21.41 8.68
CA LEU A 78 -9.03 22.05 7.78
C LEU A 78 -10.38 22.30 8.48
N GLY A 79 -10.97 23.46 8.21
CA GLY A 79 -12.23 23.92 8.80
C GLY A 79 -12.07 24.49 10.21
N THR A 80 -13.13 25.15 10.68
CA THR A 80 -13.24 25.70 12.04
C THR A 80 -14.50 25.17 12.72
N PRO A 81 -14.65 25.32 14.05
CA PRO A 81 -15.89 24.93 14.74
C PRO A 81 -17.14 25.64 14.21
N THR A 82 -16.97 26.82 13.60
CA THR A 82 -18.05 27.61 13.00
C THR A 82 -18.23 27.36 11.50
N LEU A 83 -17.19 26.90 10.80
CA LEU A 83 -17.22 26.55 9.38
C LEU A 83 -16.65 25.13 9.19
N PRO A 84 -17.46 24.09 9.39
CA PRO A 84 -17.02 22.71 9.21
C PRO A 84 -16.67 22.45 7.75
N VAL A 85 -15.60 21.68 7.54
CA VAL A 85 -15.19 21.18 6.23
C VAL A 85 -15.15 19.67 6.30
N TRP A 86 -15.65 19.01 5.27
CA TRP A 86 -15.61 17.56 5.11
C TRP A 86 -14.60 17.19 4.03
N ARG A 87 -13.67 16.30 4.38
CA ARG A 87 -12.62 15.83 3.47
C ARG A 87 -12.93 14.41 3.02
N PHE A 88 -13.09 14.24 1.71
CA PHE A 88 -13.24 12.95 1.06
C PHE A 88 -11.95 12.56 0.33
N THR A 89 -11.60 11.29 0.44
CA THR A 89 -10.46 10.66 -0.24
C THR A 89 -10.94 9.49 -1.11
N LEU A 90 -10.04 8.95 -1.93
CA LEU A 90 -10.30 7.76 -2.76
C LEU A 90 -10.18 6.44 -1.98
N HIS A 91 -9.82 6.48 -0.70
CA HIS A 91 -9.78 5.26 0.11
C HIS A 91 -11.18 4.69 0.32
N MET A 92 -11.32 3.37 0.24
CA MET A 92 -12.62 2.69 0.24
C MET A 92 -13.57 3.10 1.39
N PRO A 93 -13.12 3.31 2.64
CA PRO A 93 -14.00 3.78 3.72
C PRO A 93 -14.61 5.16 3.49
N SER A 94 -13.96 6.01 2.68
CA SER A 94 -14.45 7.33 2.27
C SER A 94 -15.25 7.26 0.96
N TYR A 95 -14.77 6.51 -0.02
CA TYR A 95 -15.35 6.44 -1.36
C TYR A 95 -16.69 5.66 -1.41
N LEU A 96 -16.75 4.47 -0.81
CA LEU A 96 -17.91 3.59 -0.93
C LEU A 96 -19.20 4.17 -0.35
N PRO A 97 -19.20 4.81 0.83
CA PRO A 97 -20.42 5.43 1.37
C PRO A 97 -20.99 6.50 0.44
N VAL A 98 -20.12 7.26 -0.24
CA VAL A 98 -20.55 8.29 -1.18
C VAL A 98 -21.21 7.66 -2.40
N MET A 99 -20.60 6.63 -2.98
CA MET A 99 -21.20 5.95 -4.14
C MET A 99 -22.54 5.30 -3.81
N LYS A 100 -22.70 4.76 -2.59
CA LYS A 100 -23.86 3.97 -2.20
C LYS A 100 -25.04 4.80 -1.68
N PHE A 101 -24.77 5.89 -0.97
CA PHE A 101 -25.79 6.58 -0.18
C PHE A 101 -25.95 8.07 -0.50
N SER A 102 -24.95 8.73 -1.08
CA SER A 102 -25.05 10.16 -1.39
C SER A 102 -26.23 10.44 -2.30
N ALA A 103 -27.04 11.45 -1.98
CA ALA A 103 -28.07 11.96 -2.88
C ALA A 103 -27.48 12.91 -3.95
N ASP A 104 -26.40 13.61 -3.64
CA ASP A 104 -25.69 14.54 -4.54
C ASP A 104 -25.03 13.77 -5.72
N GLU A 105 -25.62 13.87 -6.91
CA GLU A 105 -25.10 13.30 -8.16
C GLU A 105 -23.76 13.92 -8.58
N PRO A 106 -23.59 15.25 -8.63
CA PRO A 106 -22.29 15.88 -8.84
C PRO A 106 -21.20 15.32 -7.94
N LEU A 107 -21.46 15.13 -6.64
CA LEU A 107 -20.49 14.55 -5.72
C LEU A 107 -20.10 13.12 -6.10
N ARG A 108 -21.08 12.27 -6.45
CA ARG A 108 -20.80 10.91 -6.94
C ARG A 108 -19.99 10.94 -8.23
N ARG A 109 -20.34 11.80 -9.18
CA ARG A 109 -19.62 11.96 -10.46
C ARG A 109 -18.16 12.32 -10.22
N THR A 110 -17.90 13.38 -9.44
CA THR A 110 -16.52 13.85 -9.19
C THR A 110 -15.65 12.75 -8.59
N LEU A 111 -16.15 12.01 -7.60
CA LEU A 111 -15.38 10.92 -6.98
C LEU A 111 -15.21 9.70 -7.90
N TRP A 112 -16.22 9.37 -8.70
CA TRP A 112 -16.13 8.27 -9.67
C TRP A 112 -15.13 8.57 -10.79
N GLU A 113 -15.16 9.78 -11.35
CA GLU A 113 -14.19 10.25 -12.35
C GLU A 113 -12.78 10.25 -11.75
N ALA A 114 -12.65 10.71 -10.50
CA ALA A 114 -11.38 10.72 -9.80
C ALA A 114 -10.80 9.30 -9.62
N MET A 115 -11.63 8.37 -9.15
CA MET A 115 -11.26 6.95 -9.04
C MET A 115 -10.84 6.38 -10.40
N GLY A 116 -11.59 6.68 -11.46
CA GLY A 116 -11.32 6.21 -12.81
C GLY A 116 -10.07 6.80 -13.46
N ALA A 117 -9.49 7.88 -12.91
CA ALA A 117 -8.24 8.45 -13.38
C ALA A 117 -7.00 8.00 -12.57
N VAL A 118 -7.17 7.22 -11.50
CA VAL A 118 -6.04 6.59 -10.79
C VAL A 118 -5.29 5.66 -11.74
N GLY A 119 -3.96 5.78 -11.76
CA GLY A 119 -3.10 5.02 -12.67
C GLY A 119 -3.03 5.57 -14.09
N LYS A 120 -3.79 6.63 -14.42
CA LYS A 120 -3.61 7.38 -15.66
C LYS A 120 -2.55 8.47 -15.47
N GLY A 121 -1.71 8.67 -16.49
CA GLY A 121 -0.59 9.62 -16.43
C GLY A 121 -1.01 11.10 -16.39
N ASP A 122 -2.29 11.39 -16.60
CA ASP A 122 -2.87 12.73 -16.77
C ASP A 122 -3.88 13.10 -15.67
N ALA A 123 -3.90 12.37 -14.55
CA ALA A 123 -4.79 12.69 -13.43
C ALA A 123 -4.62 14.17 -13.01
N PRO A 124 -5.68 15.01 -13.09
CA PRO A 124 -5.55 16.46 -13.00
C PRO A 124 -5.05 16.98 -11.64
N TRP A 125 -5.14 16.17 -10.58
CA TRP A 125 -4.60 16.48 -9.25
C TRP A 125 -3.15 15.99 -9.04
N ARG A 126 -2.55 15.29 -10.01
CA ARG A 126 -1.19 14.72 -9.96
C ARG A 126 -0.13 15.71 -10.47
N GLY A 127 -0.37 17.01 -10.32
CA GLY A 127 0.61 18.03 -10.67
C GLY A 127 1.88 17.87 -9.83
N ALA A 128 2.95 17.35 -10.45
CA ALA A 128 4.33 17.31 -9.93
C ALA A 128 4.69 16.21 -8.90
N LEU A 129 4.61 14.94 -9.29
CA LEU A 129 5.50 13.94 -8.68
C LEU A 129 6.86 13.92 -9.41
N PRO A 130 7.99 13.93 -8.68
CA PRO A 130 9.28 13.61 -9.28
C PRO A 130 9.25 12.17 -9.83
N ARG A 131 10.07 11.94 -10.86
CA ARG A 131 10.27 10.62 -11.48
C ARG A 131 10.52 9.55 -10.41
N PRO A 132 10.13 8.28 -10.67
CA PRO A 132 10.17 7.20 -9.70
C PRO A 132 11.47 7.21 -8.88
N HIS A 133 11.32 7.09 -7.56
CA HIS A 133 12.45 6.96 -6.66
C HIS A 133 13.24 5.71 -7.05
N PRO A 134 14.55 5.81 -7.35
CA PRO A 134 15.35 4.64 -7.68
C PRO A 134 15.43 3.75 -6.44
N GLN A 135 14.75 2.62 -6.47
CA GLN A 135 14.86 1.60 -5.43
C GLN A 135 16.22 0.89 -5.58
N PRO A 136 16.90 0.54 -4.47
CA PRO A 136 18.06 -0.32 -4.54
C PRO A 136 17.64 -1.67 -5.15
N PRO A 137 18.54 -2.37 -5.87
CA PRO A 137 18.23 -3.67 -6.43
C PRO A 137 17.76 -4.59 -5.30
N HIS A 138 16.50 -5.02 -5.37
CA HIS A 138 16.02 -6.09 -4.52
C HIS A 138 16.87 -7.31 -4.87
N GLY A 139 17.69 -7.76 -3.92
CA GLY A 139 18.43 -9.01 -4.06
C GLY A 139 17.46 -10.14 -4.46
N PRO A 140 17.97 -11.18 -5.15
CA PRO A 140 17.11 -12.22 -5.73
C PRO A 140 16.13 -12.66 -4.66
N SER A 141 14.83 -12.53 -4.95
CA SER A 141 13.78 -13.00 -4.07
C SER A 141 14.04 -14.48 -3.85
N GLY A 142 14.69 -14.79 -2.73
CA GLY A 142 14.88 -16.15 -2.28
C GLY A 142 13.49 -16.69 -2.02
N ARG A 143 12.92 -17.38 -3.02
CA ARG A 143 11.89 -18.38 -2.79
C ARG A 143 12.55 -19.42 -1.90
N GLY A 144 12.53 -19.14 -0.59
CA GLY A 144 12.98 -20.03 0.45
C GLY A 144 12.09 -21.25 0.38
N GLY A 145 12.59 -22.29 -0.27
CA GLY A 145 12.04 -23.63 -0.17
C GLY A 145 11.82 -23.95 1.31
N VAL A 146 10.67 -24.57 1.57
CA VAL A 146 10.23 -25.03 2.88
C VAL A 146 11.35 -25.87 3.50
N GLY A 147 12.13 -25.25 4.39
CA GLY A 147 13.20 -25.90 5.13
C GLY A 147 12.62 -26.90 6.09
N LEU A 148 12.91 -28.17 5.84
CA LEU A 148 12.63 -29.29 6.74
C LEU A 148 13.05 -28.93 8.17
N HIS A 149 12.10 -28.98 9.09
CA HIS A 149 12.32 -28.79 10.52
C HIS A 149 13.17 -29.96 11.05
N GLN A 150 14.49 -29.75 11.19
CA GLN A 150 15.34 -30.62 11.98
C GLN A 150 15.20 -30.24 13.48
N PRO A 151 14.94 -31.19 14.38
CA PRO A 151 14.90 -30.91 15.82
C PRO A 151 16.31 -30.70 16.37
N PRO A 152 16.51 -29.83 17.38
CA PRO A 152 17.83 -29.57 17.93
C PRO A 152 18.36 -30.75 18.75
N ALA A 153 19.61 -31.13 18.46
CA ALA A 153 20.41 -32.09 19.22
C ALA A 153 20.74 -31.54 20.62
N ARG A 154 20.60 -32.40 21.64
CA ARG A 154 21.07 -32.17 23.01
C ARG A 154 22.60 -32.24 23.08
N ALA A 155 23.23 -31.21 23.64
CA ALA A 155 24.50 -31.23 24.36
C ALA A 155 24.51 -29.94 25.21
N GLY A 156 24.76 -29.91 26.52
CA GLY A 156 25.85 -30.54 27.24
C GLY A 156 26.63 -29.41 27.95
N GLU A 157 26.30 -29.19 29.22
CA GLU A 157 26.94 -28.45 30.33
C GLU A 157 28.22 -27.60 30.10
N GLY A 158 28.26 -26.39 30.69
CA GLY A 158 29.45 -25.53 30.66
C GLY A 158 29.49 -24.26 31.54
N ARG A 159 29.06 -24.36 32.81
CA ARG A 159 29.50 -23.60 34.01
C ARG A 159 30.39 -22.33 33.83
N VAL A 160 29.90 -21.12 34.13
CA VAL A 160 30.74 -20.01 34.70
C VAL A 160 29.97 -19.19 35.75
N ARG A 161 30.71 -18.75 36.78
CA ARG A 161 30.31 -18.42 38.15
C ARG A 161 29.98 -16.93 38.39
N ARG A 162 29.04 -16.72 39.31
CA ARG A 162 28.87 -15.65 40.34
C ARG A 162 29.78 -14.41 40.27
N ARG A 163 29.15 -13.22 40.29
CA ARG A 163 29.24 -12.23 41.39
C ARG A 163 28.28 -11.05 41.20
N CYS A 164 27.19 -11.01 41.97
CA CYS A 164 26.52 -9.75 42.34
C CYS A 164 27.12 -9.28 43.66
N ARG A 165 27.71 -8.09 43.69
CA ARG A 165 27.94 -7.32 44.92
C ARG A 165 26.99 -6.12 44.94
N ARG A 166 26.28 -6.04 46.07
CA ARG A 166 25.46 -4.96 46.62
C ARG A 166 26.17 -3.61 46.67
N ALA A 167 25.41 -2.53 46.54
CA ALA A 167 25.23 -1.40 47.47
C ALA A 167 24.42 -0.31 46.74
N GLY A 168 23.51 0.48 47.31
CA GLY A 168 23.14 0.77 48.69
C GLY A 168 22.29 2.06 48.66
N ARG A 169 21.38 2.19 49.64
CA ARG A 169 20.52 3.36 49.94
C ARG A 169 21.25 4.70 49.93
N VAL A 170 20.52 5.76 49.55
CA VAL A 170 20.09 6.86 50.44
C VAL A 170 18.64 7.20 50.11
#